data_AF-A0A399IJE7-F1
#
_entry.id   AF-A0A399IJE7-F1
#
_cell.length_a   1.000
_cell.length_b   1.000
_cell.length_c   1.000
_cell.angle_alpha   90.00
_cell.angle_beta   90.00
_cell.angle_gamma   90.00
#
_symmetry.space_group_name_H-M   'P 1'
#
loop_
_entity.id
_entity.type
_entity.pdbx_description
1 polymer ?
#
loop_
_entity_poly.entity_id
_entity_poly.type
_entity_poly.pdbx_seq_one_letter_code
_entity_poly.pdbx_strand_id
1 'polypeptide(L)'
;MGTNSENESVNKLGKNIKHLRSIHGETLKELGEVVHFGNTTIKNYENGERKPDPQTLHMLAKHYGKTVDEILCSDLTELGPVKFLIDGSEDIAKMMKIFFPLSCSDNALKSPAFKKGYDLCSRIIDAFSNNEGISGRIILECFEVFEQATDEGEIPEATANNIWLIFVLWSQIIDEEMMKAAESLLYPRRNTPPFVKSYLNAKANESEETKKKRQDFINDFDDIIVELIKDLKSSLNLAELADYYLALRYVVSMIDTGLSSEMNTAVGMQMMLSFLQLGNPYALHFVEMSVKP
;
A
#
# COMPACT_ATOMS: atom_id res chain seq x y z
N MET A 1 23.27 40.55 18.28
CA MET A 1 23.62 39.30 17.56
C MET A 1 22.71 38.22 18.08
N GLY A 2 21.73 37.79 17.29
CA GLY A 2 20.79 36.75 17.70
C GLY A 2 19.50 36.85 16.89
N THR A 3 19.56 36.54 15.59
CA THR A 3 18.37 36.44 14.71
C THR A 3 18.64 35.64 13.43
N ASN A 4 19.50 34.61 13.44
CA ASN A 4 19.79 33.85 12.22
C ASN A 4 19.48 32.33 12.29
N SER A 5 18.97 31.81 13.41
CA SER A 5 18.50 30.41 13.50
C SER A 5 16.98 30.25 13.57
N GLU A 6 16.21 31.33 13.75
CA GLU A 6 14.74 31.27 13.85
C GLU A 6 14.03 31.42 12.50
N ASN A 7 14.70 31.89 11.44
CA ASN A 7 14.05 32.20 10.16
C ASN A 7 13.95 31.01 9.19
N GLU A 8 14.75 29.96 9.36
CA GLU A 8 14.66 28.74 8.54
C GLU A 8 13.47 27.85 8.94
N SER A 9 12.92 28.01 10.15
CA SER A 9 11.74 27.29 10.64
C SER A 9 10.39 27.95 10.33
N VAL A 10 10.36 29.16 9.75
CA VAL A 10 9.16 30.04 9.75
C VAL A 10 8.01 29.56 8.86
N ASN A 11 8.29 28.73 7.85
CA ASN A 11 7.23 28.23 6.96
C ASN A 11 7.45 26.78 6.49
N LYS A 12 7.72 25.87 7.43
CA LYS A 12 7.82 24.44 7.09
C LYS A 12 6.50 23.90 6.50
N LEU A 13 5.37 24.21 7.13
CA LEU A 13 4.05 23.80 6.67
C LEU A 13 3.77 24.24 5.21
N GLY A 14 3.96 25.52 4.89
CA GLY A 14 3.70 26.02 3.54
C GLY A 14 4.66 25.42 2.51
N LYS A 15 5.93 25.22 2.87
CA LYS A 15 6.90 24.48 2.01
C LYS A 15 6.43 23.05 1.75
N ASN A 16 5.98 22.33 2.78
CA ASN A 16 5.46 20.97 2.65
C ASN A 16 4.23 20.92 1.74
N ILE A 17 3.23 21.80 1.95
CA ILE A 17 2.03 21.88 1.11
C ILE A 17 2.40 22.14 -0.34
N LYS A 18 3.27 23.13 -0.59
CA LYS A 18 3.73 23.49 -1.93
C LYS A 18 4.44 22.32 -2.61
N HIS A 19 5.32 21.65 -1.86
CA HIS A 19 6.10 20.54 -2.38
C HIS A 19 5.22 19.35 -2.72
N LEU A 20 4.36 18.92 -1.79
CA LEU A 20 3.38 17.85 -2.02
C LEU A 20 2.53 18.15 -3.26
N ARG A 21 1.98 19.35 -3.39
CA ARG A 21 1.23 19.75 -4.59
C ARG A 21 2.07 19.62 -5.86
N SER A 22 3.32 20.11 -5.83
CA SER A 22 4.22 20.09 -6.97
C SER A 22 4.64 18.68 -7.40
N ILE A 23 5.00 17.79 -6.46
CA ILE A 23 5.42 16.43 -6.80
C ILE A 23 4.28 15.55 -7.30
N HIS A 24 3.03 15.89 -6.97
CA HIS A 24 1.82 15.25 -7.52
C HIS A 24 1.31 15.93 -8.80
N GLY A 25 2.01 16.96 -9.30
CA GLY A 25 1.70 17.66 -10.55
C GLY A 25 0.42 18.50 -10.51
N GLU A 26 -0.04 18.88 -9.32
CA GLU A 26 -1.27 19.63 -9.12
C GLU A 26 -1.07 21.15 -9.25
N THR A 27 -2.08 21.81 -9.82
CA THR A 27 -2.20 23.26 -9.88
C THR A 27 -2.80 23.79 -8.57
N LEU A 28 -2.62 25.10 -8.31
CA LEU A 28 -3.28 25.76 -7.17
C LEU A 28 -4.81 25.61 -7.22
N LYS A 29 -5.39 25.50 -8.42
CA LYS A 29 -6.82 25.31 -8.63
C LYS A 29 -7.26 23.91 -8.20
N GLU A 30 -6.54 22.88 -8.65
CA GLU A 30 -6.85 21.48 -8.30
C GLU A 30 -6.77 21.27 -6.77
N LEU A 31 -5.69 21.74 -6.13
CA LEU A 31 -5.61 21.67 -4.65
C LEU A 31 -6.70 22.52 -3.98
N GLY A 32 -7.02 23.69 -4.55
CA GLY A 32 -8.10 24.55 -4.08
C GLY A 32 -9.47 23.87 -4.12
N GLU A 33 -9.76 23.09 -5.16
CA GLU A 33 -10.98 22.30 -5.28
C GLU A 33 -11.05 21.22 -4.18
N VAL A 34 -9.94 20.54 -3.92
CA VAL A 34 -9.83 19.52 -2.86
C VAL A 34 -10.16 20.10 -1.49
N VAL A 35 -9.60 21.26 -1.13
CA VAL A 35 -9.80 21.88 0.20
C VAL A 35 -10.87 22.98 0.23
N HIS A 36 -11.64 23.14 -0.85
CA HIS A 36 -12.70 24.13 -1.01
C HIS A 36 -12.29 25.60 -0.82
N PHE A 37 -11.11 25.96 -1.32
CA PHE A 37 -10.58 27.34 -1.29
C PHE A 37 -10.09 27.80 -2.66
N GLY A 38 -10.12 29.12 -2.89
CA GLY A 38 -9.57 29.72 -4.12
C GLY A 38 -8.03 29.74 -4.16
N ASN A 39 -7.46 29.87 -5.36
CA ASN A 39 -6.01 29.87 -5.61
C ASN A 39 -5.21 30.80 -4.68
N THR A 40 -5.73 31.99 -4.40
CA THR A 40 -5.07 32.97 -3.52
C THR A 40 -4.88 32.43 -2.11
N THR A 41 -5.90 31.74 -1.56
CA THR A 41 -5.80 31.14 -0.23
C THR A 41 -4.75 30.03 -0.19
N ILE A 42 -4.74 29.16 -1.21
CA ILE A 42 -3.72 28.09 -1.31
C ILE A 42 -2.32 28.68 -1.41
N LYS A 43 -2.14 29.70 -2.26
CA LYS A 43 -0.86 30.41 -2.38
C LYS A 43 -0.42 31.03 -1.05
N ASN A 44 -1.35 31.61 -0.29
CA ASN A 44 -1.05 32.18 1.02
C ASN A 44 -0.70 31.10 2.06
N TYR A 45 -1.29 29.90 1.97
CA TYR A 45 -0.86 28.74 2.76
C TYR A 45 0.57 28.33 2.39
N GLU A 46 0.88 28.20 1.11
CA GLU A 46 2.22 27.83 0.63
C GLU A 46 3.30 28.84 1.01
N ASN A 47 2.98 30.13 1.02
CA ASN A 47 3.88 31.20 1.41
C ASN A 47 3.99 31.38 2.94
N GLY A 48 3.14 30.71 3.73
CA GLY A 48 3.09 30.88 5.19
C GLY A 48 2.41 32.18 5.64
N GLU A 49 1.78 32.91 4.72
CA GLU A 49 1.03 34.13 4.98
C GLU A 49 -0.32 33.85 5.68
N ARG A 50 -0.83 32.63 5.52
CA ARG A 50 -2.04 32.14 6.20
C ARG A 50 -1.78 30.73 6.70
N LYS A 51 -2.40 30.36 7.83
CA LYS A 51 -2.39 28.98 8.34
C LYS A 51 -3.71 28.28 7.99
N PRO A 52 -3.67 27.05 7.45
CA PRO A 52 -4.86 26.20 7.35
C PRO A 52 -5.42 25.91 8.74
N ASP A 53 -6.74 25.82 8.85
CA ASP A 53 -7.39 25.37 10.09
C ASP A 53 -7.28 23.83 10.24
N PRO A 54 -7.66 23.27 11.40
CA PRO A 54 -7.54 21.83 11.63
C PRO A 54 -8.31 20.96 10.61
N GLN A 55 -9.47 21.41 10.13
CA GLN A 55 -10.25 20.67 9.13
C GLN A 55 -9.52 20.66 7.78
N THR A 56 -8.97 21.80 7.37
CA THR A 56 -8.18 21.94 6.15
C THR A 56 -6.91 21.08 6.22
N LEU A 57 -6.23 21.06 7.37
CA LEU A 57 -5.06 20.19 7.59
C LEU A 57 -5.43 18.72 7.44
N HIS A 58 -6.58 18.29 7.97
CA HIS A 58 -7.05 16.92 7.84
C HIS A 58 -7.36 16.56 6.37
N MET A 59 -7.95 17.47 5.60
CA MET A 59 -8.19 17.26 4.16
C MET A 59 -6.88 17.12 3.37
N LEU A 60 -5.88 17.97 3.65
CA LEU A 60 -4.55 17.89 3.04
C LEU A 60 -3.84 16.58 3.40
N ALA A 61 -3.92 16.18 4.68
CA ALA A 61 -3.38 14.92 5.20
C ALA A 61 -3.97 13.72 4.45
N LYS A 62 -5.30 13.63 4.41
CA LYS A 62 -6.03 12.57 3.71
C LYS A 62 -5.68 12.51 2.22
N HIS A 63 -5.70 13.67 1.56
CA HIS A 63 -5.41 13.80 0.13
C HIS A 63 -4.01 13.27 -0.21
N TYR A 64 -2.98 13.74 0.47
CA TYR A 64 -1.60 13.33 0.19
C TYR A 64 -1.17 12.02 0.85
N GLY A 65 -2.09 11.31 1.53
CA GLY A 65 -1.76 10.06 2.21
C GLY A 65 -0.75 10.24 3.35
N LYS A 66 -0.84 11.36 4.07
CA LYS A 66 0.05 11.74 5.17
C LYS A 66 -0.74 11.94 6.45
N THR A 67 -0.08 11.81 7.58
CA THR A 67 -0.63 12.27 8.86
C THR A 67 -0.54 13.80 8.95
N VAL A 68 -1.40 14.40 9.78
CA VAL A 68 -1.31 15.84 10.08
C VAL A 68 0.04 16.19 10.71
N ASP A 69 0.58 15.30 11.55
CA ASP A 69 1.89 15.48 12.17
C ASP A 69 3.01 15.51 11.13
N GLU A 70 3.04 14.58 10.18
CA GLU A 70 4.03 14.61 9.09
C GLU A 70 4.00 15.91 8.29
N ILE A 71 2.80 16.44 7.99
CA ILE A 71 2.66 17.69 7.23
C ILE A 71 3.19 18.89 8.03
N LEU A 72 3.04 18.89 9.35
CA LEU A 72 3.44 20.00 10.22
C LEU A 72 4.92 19.94 10.62
N CYS A 73 5.41 18.75 10.95
CA CYS A 73 6.64 18.54 11.72
C CYS A 73 7.81 18.05 10.85
N SER A 74 7.53 17.22 9.84
CA SER A 74 8.56 16.61 8.99
C SER A 74 9.04 17.56 7.89
N ASP A 75 10.23 17.31 7.36
CA ASP A 75 10.66 17.92 6.11
C ASP A 75 10.25 17.01 4.95
N LEU A 76 9.21 17.40 4.22
CA LEU A 76 8.71 16.65 3.07
C LEU A 76 9.33 17.12 1.76
N THR A 77 10.19 18.14 1.78
CA THR A 77 10.78 18.74 0.57
C THR A 77 11.85 17.86 -0.08
N GLU A 78 12.34 16.86 0.65
CA GLU A 78 13.25 15.82 0.15
C GLU A 78 12.53 14.72 -0.64
N LEU A 79 11.18 14.69 -0.63
CA LEU A 79 10.44 13.70 -1.39
C LEU A 79 10.55 13.95 -2.90
N GLY A 80 10.89 12.91 -3.66
CA GLY A 80 10.87 12.97 -5.12
C GLY A 80 9.45 12.89 -5.70
N PRO A 81 9.25 13.27 -6.97
CA PRO A 81 8.03 12.92 -7.70
C PRO A 81 7.88 11.40 -7.75
N VAL A 82 6.66 10.91 -7.52
CA VAL A 82 6.37 9.48 -7.61
C VAL A 82 6.40 9.09 -9.10
N LYS A 83 7.46 8.39 -9.49
CA LYS A 83 7.62 7.81 -10.81
C LYS A 83 7.41 6.31 -10.68
N PHE A 84 6.27 5.85 -11.18
CA PHE A 84 6.08 4.42 -11.37
C PHE A 84 6.69 4.06 -12.73
N LEU A 85 7.87 3.44 -12.72
CA LEU A 85 8.42 2.79 -13.90
C LEU A 85 7.68 1.46 -14.10
N ILE A 86 6.52 1.53 -14.73
CA ILE A 86 5.75 0.35 -15.14
C ILE A 86 5.61 0.43 -16.65
N ASP A 87 6.38 -0.39 -17.37
CA ASP A 87 6.39 -0.43 -18.83
C ASP A 87 5.37 -1.45 -19.37
N GLY A 88 4.74 -2.25 -18.50
CA GLY A 88 3.66 -3.16 -18.84
C GLY A 88 3.20 -4.04 -17.67
N SER A 89 2.30 -4.99 -17.97
CA SER A 89 1.75 -5.93 -17.00
C SER A 89 2.81 -6.82 -16.33
N GLU A 90 3.93 -7.08 -17.01
CA GLU A 90 5.06 -7.82 -16.46
C GLU A 90 5.68 -7.11 -15.24
N ASP A 91 5.74 -5.78 -15.25
CA ASP A 91 6.29 -5.01 -14.13
C ASP A 91 5.33 -4.97 -12.93
N ILE A 92 4.01 -5.00 -13.20
CA ILE A 92 3.01 -5.23 -12.15
C ILE A 92 3.20 -6.61 -11.54
N ALA A 93 3.40 -7.65 -12.35
CA ALA A 93 3.64 -8.99 -11.84
C ALA A 93 4.92 -9.08 -11.00
N LYS A 94 6.00 -8.41 -11.43
CA LYS A 94 7.24 -8.28 -10.63
C LYS A 94 6.97 -7.57 -9.30
N MET A 95 6.22 -6.47 -9.33
CA MET A 95 5.81 -5.73 -8.14
C MET A 95 4.99 -6.61 -7.19
N MET A 96 4.01 -7.35 -7.71
CA MET A 96 3.20 -8.30 -6.94
C MET A 96 4.05 -9.39 -6.29
N LYS A 97 5.03 -9.96 -7.02
CA LYS A 97 5.95 -10.98 -6.47
C LYS A 97 6.83 -10.43 -5.34
N ILE A 98 7.16 -9.13 -5.38
CA ILE A 98 7.97 -8.48 -4.35
C ILE A 98 7.12 -8.15 -3.12
N PHE A 99 5.95 -7.55 -3.31
CA PHE A 99 5.07 -7.18 -2.21
C PHE A 99 4.39 -8.38 -1.55
N PHE A 100 4.09 -9.43 -2.32
CA PHE A 100 3.43 -10.64 -1.87
C PHE A 100 4.32 -11.84 -2.22
N PRO A 101 5.36 -12.12 -1.40
CA PRO A 101 6.29 -13.21 -1.65
C PRO A 101 5.60 -14.57 -1.48
N LEU A 102 5.48 -15.31 -2.58
CA LEU A 102 4.99 -16.69 -2.57
C LEU A 102 6.10 -17.62 -2.06
N SER A 103 5.85 -18.33 -0.97
CA SER A 103 6.84 -19.16 -0.29
C SER A 103 6.90 -20.58 -0.87
N CYS A 104 8.11 -21.13 -1.00
CA CYS A 104 8.34 -22.47 -1.51
C CYS A 104 9.69 -23.02 -1.05
N SER A 105 9.74 -24.32 -0.77
CA SER A 105 10.98 -25.05 -0.51
C SER A 105 10.93 -26.46 -1.10
N ASP A 106 12.10 -27.05 -1.31
CA ASP A 106 12.22 -28.46 -1.75
C ASP A 106 11.52 -29.42 -0.79
N ASN A 107 11.44 -29.08 0.51
CA ASN A 107 10.75 -29.91 1.47
C ASN A 107 9.23 -29.79 1.36
N ALA A 108 8.71 -28.57 1.23
CA ALA A 108 7.29 -28.33 1.04
C ALA A 108 6.76 -29.00 -0.24
N LEU A 109 7.54 -28.94 -1.33
CA LEU A 109 7.20 -29.58 -2.62
C LEU A 109 7.08 -31.10 -2.58
N LYS A 110 7.52 -31.77 -1.50
CA LYS A 110 7.29 -33.21 -1.30
C LYS A 110 5.83 -33.52 -0.95
N SER A 111 5.09 -32.59 -0.36
CA SER A 111 3.64 -32.75 -0.16
C SER A 111 2.93 -32.54 -1.49
N PRO A 112 2.13 -33.51 -1.96
CA PRO A 112 1.31 -33.35 -3.16
C PRO A 112 0.29 -32.21 -3.01
N ALA A 113 -0.28 -32.03 -1.82
CA ALA A 113 -1.24 -30.97 -1.52
C ALA A 113 -0.59 -29.59 -1.63
N PHE A 114 0.56 -29.40 -0.98
CA PHE A 114 1.31 -28.14 -1.08
C PHE A 114 1.68 -27.82 -2.52
N LYS A 115 2.25 -28.79 -3.24
CA LYS A 115 2.65 -28.59 -4.64
C LYS A 115 1.48 -28.15 -5.50
N LYS A 116 0.31 -28.79 -5.34
CA LYS A 116 -0.91 -28.40 -6.05
C LYS A 116 -1.32 -26.96 -5.72
N GLY A 117 -1.30 -26.55 -4.46
CA GLY A 117 -1.60 -25.17 -4.05
C GLY A 117 -0.62 -24.15 -4.62
N TYR A 118 0.67 -24.48 -4.61
CA TYR A 118 1.71 -23.62 -5.18
C TYR A 118 1.56 -23.44 -6.70
N ASP A 119 1.24 -24.52 -7.43
CA ASP A 119 0.97 -24.46 -8.87
C ASP A 119 -0.27 -23.61 -9.17
N LEU A 120 -1.32 -23.68 -8.35
CA LEU A 120 -2.51 -22.82 -8.48
C LEU A 120 -2.19 -21.34 -8.21
N CYS A 121 -1.40 -21.03 -7.18
CA CYS A 121 -0.95 -19.66 -6.90
C CYS A 121 -0.07 -19.11 -8.03
N SER A 122 0.79 -19.94 -8.61
CA SER A 122 1.60 -19.57 -9.78
C SER A 122 0.71 -19.20 -10.98
N ARG A 123 -0.35 -19.97 -11.23
CA ARG A 123 -1.35 -19.65 -12.27
C ARG A 123 -2.09 -18.34 -12.01
N ILE A 124 -2.37 -18.00 -10.75
CA ILE A 124 -2.95 -16.70 -10.37
C ILE A 124 -2.00 -15.56 -10.77
N ILE A 125 -0.70 -15.69 -10.46
CA ILE A 125 0.32 -14.69 -10.81
C ILE A 125 0.46 -14.55 -12.33
N ASP A 126 0.45 -15.68 -13.05
CA ASP A 126 0.53 -15.68 -14.52
C ASP A 126 -0.70 -15.00 -15.15
N ALA A 127 -1.90 -15.24 -14.60
CA ALA A 127 -3.12 -14.58 -15.05
C ALA A 127 -3.01 -13.05 -14.91
N PHE A 128 -2.52 -12.55 -13.77
CA PHE A 128 -2.26 -11.11 -13.61
C PHE A 128 -1.25 -10.57 -14.62
N SER A 129 -0.17 -11.33 -14.88
CA SER A 129 0.87 -10.96 -15.85
C SER A 129 0.30 -10.82 -17.28
N ASN A 130 -0.72 -11.61 -17.60
CA ASN A 130 -1.37 -11.65 -18.91
C ASN A 130 -2.67 -10.82 -18.99
N ASN A 131 -3.04 -10.10 -17.92
CA ASN A 131 -4.30 -9.36 -17.81
C ASN A 131 -5.55 -10.25 -18.01
N GLU A 132 -5.50 -11.47 -17.47
CA GLU A 132 -6.57 -12.45 -17.52
C GLU A 132 -7.36 -12.48 -16.20
N GLY A 133 -8.67 -12.71 -16.30
CA GLY A 133 -9.52 -12.88 -15.13
C GLY A 133 -9.25 -14.20 -14.42
N ILE A 134 -9.27 -14.18 -13.08
CA ILE A 134 -9.12 -15.38 -12.26
C ILE A 134 -10.50 -15.86 -11.81
N SER A 135 -10.76 -17.16 -11.96
CA SER A 135 -11.97 -17.77 -11.43
C SER A 135 -11.91 -17.85 -9.91
N GLY A 136 -12.94 -17.37 -9.20
CA GLY A 136 -13.02 -17.47 -7.74
C GLY A 136 -12.93 -18.91 -7.20
N ARG A 137 -13.23 -19.91 -8.04
CA ARG A 137 -13.04 -21.33 -7.69
C ARG A 137 -11.57 -21.70 -7.49
N ILE A 138 -10.65 -21.08 -8.23
CA ILE A 138 -9.21 -21.33 -8.10
C ILE A 138 -8.74 -20.89 -6.71
N ILE A 139 -9.23 -19.74 -6.23
CA ILE A 139 -8.83 -19.21 -4.92
C ILE A 139 -9.33 -20.11 -3.78
N LEU A 140 -10.60 -20.54 -3.83
CA LEU A 140 -11.15 -21.49 -2.86
C LEU A 140 -10.37 -22.82 -2.86
N GLU A 141 -10.06 -23.34 -4.05
CA GLU A 141 -9.25 -24.55 -4.18
C GLU A 141 -7.84 -24.37 -3.59
N CYS A 142 -7.25 -23.18 -3.67
CA CYS A 142 -5.95 -22.91 -3.03
C CYS A 142 -6.03 -23.01 -1.50
N PHE A 143 -7.06 -22.43 -0.88
CA PHE A 143 -7.24 -22.53 0.58
C PHE A 143 -7.41 -23.98 1.02
N GLU A 144 -8.28 -24.74 0.34
CA GLU A 144 -8.55 -26.16 0.66
C GLU A 144 -7.28 -27.02 0.59
N VAL A 145 -6.45 -26.85 -0.45
CA VAL A 145 -5.24 -27.66 -0.61
C VAL A 145 -4.10 -27.24 0.33
N PHE A 146 -4.03 -25.96 0.73
CA PHE A 146 -3.07 -25.55 1.75
C PHE A 146 -3.49 -25.98 3.15
N GLU A 147 -4.79 -25.97 3.46
CA GLU A 147 -5.33 -26.57 4.70
C GLU A 147 -5.00 -28.07 4.76
N GLN A 148 -5.23 -28.80 3.66
CA GLN A 148 -4.81 -30.20 3.56
C GLN A 148 -3.29 -30.37 3.77
N ALA A 149 -2.48 -29.48 3.20
CA ALA A 149 -1.02 -29.54 3.36
C ALA A 149 -0.58 -29.31 4.82
N THR A 150 -1.26 -28.42 5.55
CA THR A 150 -1.00 -28.20 6.98
C THR A 150 -1.44 -29.38 7.85
N ASP A 151 -2.49 -30.09 7.45
CA ASP A 151 -2.94 -31.30 8.14
C ASP A 151 -2.02 -32.51 7.91
N GLU A 152 -1.40 -32.59 6.72
CA GLU A 152 -0.46 -33.66 6.34
C GLU A 152 0.90 -33.56 7.06
N GLY A 153 1.29 -32.37 7.52
CA GLY A 153 2.52 -32.16 8.26
C GLY A 153 2.86 -30.70 8.50
N GLU A 154 3.97 -30.46 9.21
CA GLU A 154 4.48 -29.11 9.45
C GLU A 154 5.07 -28.52 8.16
N ILE A 155 4.24 -27.81 7.39
CA ILE A 155 4.62 -27.10 6.16
C ILE A 155 4.34 -25.60 6.34
N PRO A 156 5.24 -24.84 7.00
CA PRO A 156 5.06 -23.40 7.23
C PRO A 156 4.82 -22.58 5.95
N GLU A 157 5.31 -23.04 4.81
CA GLU A 157 5.08 -22.42 3.50
C GLU A 157 3.60 -22.45 3.10
N ALA A 158 2.83 -23.47 3.52
CA ALA A 158 1.40 -23.52 3.30
C ALA A 158 0.69 -22.40 4.08
N THR A 159 1.04 -22.20 5.35
CA THR A 159 0.56 -21.09 6.18
C THR A 159 0.93 -19.73 5.56
N ALA A 160 2.17 -19.57 5.09
CA ALA A 160 2.62 -18.36 4.41
C ALA A 160 1.81 -18.07 3.14
N ASN A 161 1.51 -19.10 2.36
CA ASN A 161 0.76 -18.96 1.11
C ASN A 161 -0.74 -18.77 1.35
N ASN A 162 -1.30 -19.21 2.47
CA ASN A 162 -2.64 -18.83 2.91
C ASN A 162 -2.72 -17.33 3.23
N ILE A 163 -1.73 -16.77 3.93
CA ILE A 163 -1.64 -15.31 4.15
C ILE A 163 -1.54 -14.57 2.82
N TRP A 164 -0.71 -15.08 1.90
CA TRP A 164 -0.58 -14.54 0.55
C TRP A 164 -1.93 -14.46 -0.19
N LEU A 165 -2.76 -15.51 -0.13
CA LEU A 165 -4.10 -15.53 -0.74
C LEU A 165 -5.02 -14.45 -0.15
N ILE A 166 -4.96 -14.22 1.16
CA ILE A 166 -5.74 -13.17 1.84
C ILE A 166 -5.35 -11.78 1.28
N PHE A 167 -4.05 -11.52 1.13
CA PHE A 167 -3.58 -10.26 0.52
C PHE A 167 -3.98 -10.14 -0.95
N VAL A 168 -3.95 -11.23 -1.72
CA VAL A 168 -4.45 -11.23 -3.10
C VAL A 168 -5.94 -10.86 -3.11
N LEU A 169 -6.77 -11.49 -2.27
CA LEU A 169 -8.19 -11.15 -2.17
C LEU A 169 -8.43 -9.68 -1.79
N TRP A 170 -7.70 -9.16 -0.80
CA TRP A 170 -7.77 -7.75 -0.41
C TRP A 170 -7.45 -6.81 -1.57
N SER A 171 -6.44 -7.13 -2.36
CA SER A 171 -6.03 -6.31 -3.51
C SER A 171 -7.10 -6.20 -4.60
N GLN A 172 -8.05 -7.14 -4.66
CA GLN A 172 -9.14 -7.14 -5.64
C GLN A 172 -10.35 -6.28 -5.21
N ILE A 173 -10.37 -5.75 -3.99
CA ILE A 173 -11.46 -4.89 -3.49
C ILE A 173 -11.23 -3.45 -3.98
N ILE A 174 -11.50 -3.22 -5.26
CA ILE A 174 -11.35 -1.92 -5.93
C ILE A 174 -12.63 -1.53 -6.67
N ASP A 175 -12.86 -0.22 -6.83
CA ASP A 175 -13.95 0.31 -7.65
C ASP A 175 -13.48 0.72 -9.06
N GLU A 176 -14.45 1.19 -9.86
CA GLU A 176 -14.22 1.63 -11.25
C GLU A 176 -13.21 2.77 -11.36
N GLU A 177 -13.18 3.70 -10.40
CA GLU A 177 -12.25 4.83 -10.42
C GLU A 177 -10.83 4.36 -10.14
N MET A 178 -10.63 3.45 -9.19
CA MET A 178 -9.33 2.84 -8.95
C MET A 178 -8.88 1.95 -10.12
N MET A 179 -9.81 1.23 -10.78
CA MET A 179 -9.50 0.49 -12.01
C MET A 179 -9.03 1.41 -13.13
N LYS A 180 -9.71 2.55 -13.37
CA LYS A 180 -9.27 3.56 -14.35
C LYS A 180 -7.90 4.14 -14.00
N ALA A 181 -7.62 4.35 -12.71
CA ALA A 181 -6.29 4.77 -12.27
C ALA A 181 -5.25 3.71 -12.66
N ALA A 182 -5.45 2.44 -12.32
CA ALA A 182 -4.55 1.35 -12.71
C ALA A 182 -4.38 1.23 -14.25
N GLU A 183 -5.45 1.39 -15.03
CA GLU A 183 -5.38 1.42 -16.50
C GLU A 183 -4.52 2.59 -17.01
N SER A 184 -4.60 3.77 -16.39
CA SER A 184 -3.78 4.93 -16.78
C SER A 184 -2.29 4.74 -16.50
N LEU A 185 -1.96 3.83 -15.58
CA LEU A 185 -0.58 3.43 -15.29
C LEU A 185 -0.06 2.44 -16.34
N LEU A 186 -0.87 1.43 -16.69
CA LEU A 186 -0.52 0.39 -17.66
C LEU A 186 -0.52 0.85 -19.11
N TYR A 187 -1.49 1.68 -19.47
CA TYR A 187 -1.76 2.08 -20.85
C TYR A 187 -1.91 3.61 -20.95
N PRO A 188 -0.84 4.38 -20.68
CA PRO A 188 -0.91 5.84 -20.68
C PRO A 188 -1.33 6.37 -22.06
N ARG A 189 -2.44 7.12 -22.11
CA ARG A 189 -2.93 7.77 -23.33
C ARG A 189 -2.65 9.26 -23.28
N ARG A 190 -2.47 9.88 -24.45
CA ARG A 190 -2.16 11.32 -24.56
C ARG A 190 -3.17 12.24 -23.84
N ASN A 191 -4.43 11.81 -23.71
CA ASN A 191 -5.52 12.59 -23.13
C ASN A 191 -5.99 12.09 -21.76
N THR A 192 -5.35 11.07 -21.17
CA THR A 192 -5.68 10.61 -19.82
C THR A 192 -4.86 11.36 -18.78
N PRO A 193 -5.43 11.71 -17.61
CA PRO A 193 -4.65 12.26 -16.51
C PRO A 193 -3.50 11.32 -16.13
N PRO A 194 -2.35 11.85 -15.65
CA PRO A 194 -1.28 11.03 -15.11
C PRO A 194 -1.77 10.12 -13.98
N PHE A 195 -1.20 8.92 -13.85
CA PHE A 195 -1.58 7.93 -12.83
C PHE A 195 -1.76 8.53 -11.44
N VAL A 196 -0.77 9.31 -10.99
CA VAL A 196 -0.78 9.92 -9.65
C VAL A 196 -2.05 10.75 -9.41
N LYS A 197 -2.50 11.53 -10.40
CA LYS A 197 -3.74 12.32 -10.28
C LYS A 197 -4.98 11.42 -10.27
N SER A 198 -5.04 10.45 -11.18
CA SER A 198 -6.15 9.48 -11.24
C SER A 198 -6.27 8.71 -9.93
N TYR A 199 -5.15 8.28 -9.35
CA TYR A 199 -5.07 7.56 -8.08
C TYR A 199 -5.55 8.43 -6.91
N LEU A 200 -5.06 9.66 -6.79
CA LEU A 200 -5.51 10.59 -5.74
C LEU A 200 -7.02 10.84 -5.83
N ASN A 201 -7.54 11.05 -7.04
CA ASN A 201 -8.97 11.24 -7.26
C ASN A 201 -9.79 9.99 -6.90
N ALA A 202 -9.32 8.80 -7.29
CA ALA A 202 -9.97 7.54 -6.94
C ALA A 202 -9.99 7.32 -5.42
N LYS A 203 -8.88 7.58 -4.72
CA LYS A 203 -8.80 7.48 -3.26
C LYS A 203 -9.74 8.47 -2.56
N ALA A 204 -9.83 9.70 -3.05
CA ALA A 204 -10.69 10.73 -2.47
C ALA A 204 -12.18 10.39 -2.61
N ASN A 205 -12.55 9.73 -3.71
CA ASN A 205 -13.93 9.43 -4.08
C ASN A 205 -14.27 7.94 -3.99
N GLU A 206 -13.57 7.18 -3.14
CA GLU A 206 -13.84 5.75 -2.94
C GLU A 206 -15.32 5.52 -2.59
N SER A 207 -15.95 4.60 -3.30
CA SER A 207 -17.37 4.33 -3.15
C SER A 207 -17.72 3.75 -1.77
N GLU A 208 -18.90 4.10 -1.25
CA GLU A 208 -19.41 3.52 0.01
C GLU A 208 -19.57 1.99 -0.07
N GLU A 209 -19.83 1.45 -1.26
CA GLU A 209 -19.89 0.01 -1.48
C GLU A 209 -18.50 -0.63 -1.29
N THR A 210 -17.44 -0.03 -1.83
CA THR A 210 -16.06 -0.51 -1.68
C THR A 210 -15.61 -0.42 -0.22
N LYS A 211 -15.89 0.70 0.46
CA LYS A 211 -15.60 0.85 1.90
C LYS A 211 -16.27 -0.24 2.72
N LYS A 212 -17.54 -0.52 2.43
CA LYS A 212 -18.28 -1.60 3.08
C LYS A 212 -17.64 -2.96 2.82
N LYS A 213 -17.29 -3.28 1.56
CA LYS A 213 -16.62 -4.54 1.21
C LYS A 213 -15.28 -4.71 1.94
N ARG A 214 -14.49 -3.64 2.07
CA ARG A 214 -13.24 -3.64 2.83
C ARG A 214 -13.49 -3.92 4.32
N GLN A 215 -14.49 -3.26 4.91
CA GLN A 215 -14.84 -3.50 6.32
C GLN A 215 -15.34 -4.92 6.56
N ASP A 216 -16.25 -5.41 5.70
CA ASP A 216 -16.77 -6.77 5.77
C ASP A 216 -15.60 -7.78 5.65
N PHE A 217 -14.66 -7.55 4.72
CA PHE A 217 -13.46 -8.38 4.58
C PHE A 217 -12.59 -8.38 5.84
N ILE A 218 -12.34 -7.22 6.46
CA ILE A 218 -11.59 -7.15 7.71
C ILE A 218 -12.30 -7.96 8.80
N ASN A 219 -13.61 -7.79 8.97
CA ASN A 219 -14.38 -8.52 9.98
C ASN A 219 -14.32 -10.05 9.77
N ASP A 220 -14.30 -10.51 8.52
CA ASP A 220 -14.25 -11.93 8.19
C ASP A 220 -12.86 -12.55 8.35
N PHE A 221 -11.78 -11.79 8.11
CA PHE A 221 -10.41 -12.31 8.02
C PHE A 221 -9.45 -11.86 9.13
N ASP A 222 -9.78 -10.88 9.97
CA ASP A 222 -8.83 -10.32 10.97
C ASP A 222 -8.31 -11.37 11.94
N ASP A 223 -9.20 -12.14 12.57
CA ASP A 223 -8.81 -13.22 13.49
C ASP A 223 -8.02 -14.32 12.76
N ILE A 224 -8.45 -14.65 11.54
CA ILE A 224 -7.80 -15.70 10.72
C ILE A 224 -6.36 -15.30 10.40
N ILE A 225 -6.14 -14.10 9.88
CA ILE A 225 -4.80 -13.67 9.49
C ILE A 225 -3.90 -13.46 10.71
N VAL A 226 -4.44 -13.05 11.86
CA VAL A 226 -3.67 -12.93 13.10
C VAL A 226 -3.16 -14.30 13.56
N GLU A 227 -4.02 -15.32 13.58
CA GLU A 227 -3.59 -16.68 13.94
C GLU A 227 -2.60 -17.26 12.92
N LEU A 228 -2.83 -17.07 11.60
CA LEU A 228 -1.86 -17.49 10.58
C LEU A 228 -0.50 -16.80 10.73
N ILE A 229 -0.47 -15.49 11.01
CA ILE A 229 0.79 -14.75 11.25
C ILE A 229 1.49 -15.27 12.50
N LYS A 230 0.76 -15.55 13.57
CA LYS A 230 1.30 -16.10 14.82
C LYS A 230 1.90 -17.49 14.63
N ASP A 231 1.24 -18.35 13.87
CA ASP A 231 1.75 -19.67 13.51
C ASP A 231 3.01 -19.55 12.66
N LEU A 232 2.98 -18.70 11.62
CA LEU A 232 4.13 -18.44 10.77
C LEU A 232 5.31 -17.85 11.55
N LYS A 233 5.03 -16.99 12.54
CA LYS A 233 6.04 -16.37 13.40
C LYS A 233 6.79 -17.38 14.25
N SER A 234 6.17 -18.52 14.55
CA SER A 234 6.78 -19.61 15.32
C SER A 234 7.74 -20.46 14.47
N SER A 235 7.71 -20.32 13.14
CA SER A 235 8.64 -21.00 12.22
C SER A 235 10.01 -20.31 12.20
N LEU A 236 11.08 -21.08 12.46
CA LEU A 236 12.46 -20.58 12.43
C LEU A 236 12.85 -19.93 11.10
N ASN A 237 12.31 -20.43 9.98
CA ASN A 237 12.73 -20.00 8.64
C ASN A 237 11.82 -18.91 8.03
N LEU A 238 10.63 -18.68 8.60
CA LEU A 238 9.63 -17.75 8.06
C LEU A 238 9.18 -16.69 9.07
N ALA A 239 9.82 -16.60 10.24
CA ALA A 239 9.51 -15.58 11.25
C ALA A 239 9.67 -14.14 10.73
N GLU A 240 10.64 -13.91 9.83
CA GLU A 240 10.83 -12.60 9.19
C GLU A 240 9.73 -12.30 8.16
N LEU A 241 9.21 -13.32 7.48
CA LEU A 241 8.08 -13.17 6.58
C LEU A 241 6.79 -12.83 7.37
N ALA A 242 6.60 -13.42 8.54
CA ALA A 242 5.50 -13.10 9.44
C ALA A 242 5.54 -11.62 9.91
N ASP A 243 6.72 -11.13 10.31
CA ASP A 243 6.92 -9.71 10.65
C ASP A 243 6.58 -8.80 9.48
N TYR A 244 7.10 -9.14 8.30
CA TYR A 244 6.83 -8.40 7.08
C TYR A 244 5.33 -8.34 6.78
N TYR A 245 4.62 -9.46 6.83
CA TYR A 245 3.17 -9.47 6.60
C TYR A 245 2.43 -8.65 7.65
N LEU A 246 2.83 -8.71 8.93
CA LEU A 246 2.25 -7.88 9.97
C LEU A 246 2.39 -6.39 9.63
N ALA A 247 3.59 -5.91 9.26
CA ALA A 247 3.76 -4.52 8.81
C ALA A 247 2.94 -4.20 7.56
N LEU A 248 2.91 -5.12 6.59
CA LEU A 248 2.21 -4.92 5.33
C LEU A 248 0.70 -4.73 5.55
N ARG A 249 0.08 -5.46 6.49
CA ARG A 249 -1.33 -5.28 6.87
C ARG A 249 -1.66 -3.83 7.21
N TYR A 250 -0.80 -3.20 8.02
CA TYR A 250 -0.93 -1.78 8.38
C TYR A 250 -0.70 -0.88 7.17
N VAL A 251 0.34 -1.15 6.37
CA VAL A 251 0.66 -0.36 5.16
C VAL A 251 -0.53 -0.30 4.21
N VAL A 252 -1.18 -1.43 3.93
CA VAL A 252 -2.32 -1.52 3.00
C VAL A 252 -3.68 -1.27 3.66
N SER A 253 -3.70 -0.86 4.94
CA SER A 253 -4.92 -0.63 5.74
C SER A 253 -5.88 -1.84 5.78
N MET A 254 -5.35 -3.07 5.79
CA MET A 254 -6.12 -4.31 5.96
C MET A 254 -6.25 -4.66 7.46
N ILE A 255 -6.63 -3.66 8.26
CA ILE A 255 -6.77 -3.75 9.70
C ILE A 255 -7.68 -2.63 10.21
N ASP A 256 -8.52 -2.94 11.20
CA ASP A 256 -9.33 -1.95 11.92
C ASP A 256 -8.73 -1.68 13.30
N THR A 257 -8.04 -0.55 13.43
CA THR A 257 -7.41 -0.10 14.67
C THR A 257 -8.18 1.06 15.32
N GLY A 258 -9.29 1.50 14.72
CA GLY A 258 -9.94 2.77 15.02
C GLY A 258 -9.18 4.03 14.59
N LEU A 259 -8.01 3.88 13.93
CA LEU A 259 -7.23 4.99 13.38
C LEU A 259 -7.59 5.24 11.90
N SER A 260 -7.19 6.40 11.36
CA SER A 260 -7.34 6.66 9.91
C SER A 260 -6.41 5.76 9.08
N SER A 261 -6.75 5.57 7.81
CA SER A 261 -5.89 4.83 6.86
C SER A 261 -4.47 5.43 6.80
N GLU A 262 -4.34 6.75 6.79
CA GLU A 262 -3.03 7.43 6.78
C GLU A 262 -2.21 7.11 8.04
N MET A 263 -2.85 7.04 9.20
CA MET A 263 -2.18 6.67 10.45
C MET A 263 -1.77 5.19 10.44
N ASN A 264 -2.64 4.30 9.97
CA ASN A 264 -2.29 2.88 9.82
C ASN A 264 -1.12 2.69 8.86
N THR A 265 -1.15 3.34 7.69
CA THR A 265 -0.05 3.29 6.73
C THR A 265 1.23 3.85 7.34
N ALA A 266 1.18 4.96 8.08
CA ALA A 266 2.34 5.52 8.76
C ALA A 266 2.94 4.53 9.79
N VAL A 267 2.10 3.89 10.61
CA VAL A 267 2.52 2.85 11.57
C VAL A 267 3.18 1.67 10.84
N GLY A 268 2.53 1.15 9.81
CA GLY A 268 3.05 0.04 9.01
C GLY A 268 4.38 0.36 8.34
N MET A 269 4.54 1.58 7.83
CA MET A 269 5.80 2.05 7.25
C MET A 269 6.91 2.14 8.30
N GLN A 270 6.63 2.63 9.51
CA GLN A 270 7.61 2.64 10.60
C GLN A 270 8.01 1.22 11.02
N MET A 271 7.07 0.28 11.04
CA MET A 271 7.38 -1.14 11.27
C MET A 271 8.27 -1.70 10.17
N MET A 272 7.92 -1.45 8.90
CA MET A 272 8.71 -1.87 7.73
C MET A 272 10.16 -1.37 7.82
N LEU A 273 10.35 -0.08 8.14
CA LEU A 273 11.69 0.51 8.32
C LEU A 273 12.44 -0.10 9.51
N SER A 274 11.74 -0.39 10.60
CA SER A 274 12.33 -1.06 11.76
C SER A 274 12.79 -2.47 11.42
N PHE A 275 11.99 -3.22 10.66
CA PHE A 275 12.36 -4.56 10.19
C PHE A 275 13.52 -4.52 9.21
N LEU A 276 13.55 -3.54 8.30
CA LEU A 276 14.70 -3.30 7.43
C LEU A 276 15.99 -3.06 8.23
N GLN A 277 15.95 -2.24 9.28
CA GLN A 277 17.10 -1.99 10.16
C GLN A 277 17.61 -3.26 10.86
N LEU A 278 16.72 -4.23 11.10
CA LEU A 278 17.06 -5.54 11.66
C LEU A 278 17.52 -6.55 10.60
N GLY A 279 17.58 -6.16 9.33
CA GLY A 279 18.06 -7.02 8.24
C GLY A 279 16.98 -7.87 7.57
N ASN A 280 15.69 -7.60 7.82
CA ASN A 280 14.59 -8.36 7.21
C ASN A 280 14.63 -8.23 5.67
N PRO A 281 14.77 -9.35 4.93
CA PRO A 281 14.96 -9.32 3.48
C PRO A 281 13.71 -8.87 2.71
N TYR A 282 12.52 -9.17 3.24
CA TYR A 282 11.26 -8.77 2.61
C TYR A 282 11.02 -7.26 2.74
N ALA A 283 11.34 -6.70 3.91
CA ALA A 283 11.31 -5.25 4.12
C ALA A 283 12.32 -4.51 3.23
N LEU A 284 13.50 -5.09 3.01
CA LEU A 284 14.49 -4.56 2.06
C LEU A 284 13.91 -4.48 0.65
N HIS A 285 13.37 -5.57 0.12
CA HIS A 285 12.80 -5.59 -1.22
C HIS A 285 11.62 -4.62 -1.37
N PHE A 286 10.77 -4.50 -0.35
CA PHE A 286 9.68 -3.52 -0.32
C PHE A 286 10.20 -2.08 -0.46
N VAL A 287 11.22 -1.71 0.31
CA VAL A 287 11.77 -0.34 0.31
C VAL A 287 12.54 -0.07 -0.99
N GLU A 288 13.36 -1.02 -1.46
CA GLU A 288 14.08 -0.88 -2.72
C GLU A 288 13.14 -0.63 -3.90
N MET A 289 11.99 -1.32 -3.94
CA MET A 289 10.98 -1.09 -4.97
C MET A 289 10.26 0.25 -4.82
N SER A 290 10.10 0.74 -3.59
CA SER A 290 9.44 2.02 -3.30
C SER A 290 10.33 3.25 -3.56
N VAL A 291 11.65 3.06 -3.60
CA VAL A 291 12.66 4.13 -3.73
C VAL A 291 13.33 4.17 -5.12
N LYS A 292 13.08 3.17 -5.99
CA LYS A 292 13.59 3.19 -7.37
C LYS A 292 13.04 4.42 -8.12
N PRO A 293 13.93 5.23 -8.75
CA PRO A 293 13.59 6.52 -9.36
C PRO A 293 12.81 6.41 -10.67
#